data_AF-J1J7F2-F1
#
_entry.id   AF-J1J7F2-F1
#
_cell.length_a   1.000
_cell.length_b   1.000
_cell.length_c   1.000
_cell.angle_alpha   90.00
_cell.angle_beta   90.00
_cell.angle_gamma   90.00
#
_symmetry.space_group_name_H-M   'P 1'
#
loop_
_entity.id
_entity.type
_entity.pdbx_description
1 polymer ?
#
loop_
_entity_poly.entity_id
_entity_poly.type
_entity_poly.pdbx_seq_one_letter_code
_entity_poly.pdbx_strand_id
1 'polypeptide(L)'
;MPSFGSLSLINKIICFIKLSAYVKYFSIYSCFHFFSLIYLVAMIFTAAYRALQRLLTPQYRTMILKALGITVFVLIILWLCVHQLFVSYFWPWIAYFFPSLPSWAGWLGLGMLIIFNLGLALLMAFLIAPITAMIGGFFIDSAAEIIEKEDYPNEPIGHSLLFGRSLILSFKFVILSLFGNGIALLLFFVPGINLIAFYVINGYLLGREYFVFAAYRFRSEQEAHAFLHTHYTTVFGAGLLIALFVSIPILNLATPLFAAAFMTHLHKMLSLKITVCITQK
;
A
#
# COMPACT_ATOMS: atom_id res chain seq x y z
N MET A 1 -12.22 -65.57 -36.20
CA MET A 1 -12.84 -64.43 -35.49
C MET A 1 -12.19 -64.31 -34.12
N PRO A 2 -11.24 -63.38 -33.87
CA PRO A 2 -10.69 -63.19 -32.53
C PRO A 2 -11.47 -62.09 -31.79
N SER A 3 -12.14 -62.46 -30.70
CA SER A 3 -12.96 -61.58 -29.87
C SER A 3 -12.11 -60.82 -28.84
N PHE A 4 -11.76 -59.57 -29.17
CA PHE A 4 -11.75 -58.30 -28.41
C PHE A 4 -11.84 -58.21 -26.86
N GLY A 5 -11.58 -59.25 -26.06
CA GLY A 5 -11.83 -59.23 -24.61
C GLY A 5 -10.70 -58.76 -23.69
N SER A 6 -9.43 -58.95 -24.05
CA SER A 6 -8.31 -58.85 -23.09
C SER A 6 -7.59 -57.49 -23.04
N LEU A 7 -7.64 -56.67 -24.10
CA LEU A 7 -7.01 -55.34 -24.12
C LEU A 7 -7.75 -54.29 -23.26
N SER A 8 -9.03 -54.51 -22.97
CA SER A 8 -9.87 -53.58 -22.20
C SER A 8 -9.47 -53.50 -20.72
N LEU A 9 -9.07 -54.63 -20.13
CA LEU A 9 -8.78 -54.72 -18.70
C LEU A 9 -7.42 -54.10 -18.36
N ILE A 10 -6.40 -54.35 -19.19
CA ILE A 10 -5.04 -53.84 -19.00
C ILE A 10 -5.02 -52.31 -19.11
N ASN A 11 -5.71 -51.74 -20.10
CA ASN A 11 -5.82 -50.28 -20.25
C ASN A 11 -6.58 -49.61 -19.09
N LYS A 12 -7.62 -50.27 -18.53
CA LYS A 12 -8.32 -49.77 -17.33
C LYS A 12 -7.43 -49.80 -16.09
N ILE A 13 -6.64 -50.84 -15.88
CA ILE A 13 -5.71 -50.96 -14.75
C ILE A 13 -4.59 -49.90 -14.86
N ILE A 14 -4.01 -49.70 -16.05
CA ILE A 14 -3.01 -48.65 -16.29
C ILE A 14 -3.59 -47.26 -16.04
N CYS A 15 -4.84 -47.01 -16.47
CA CYS A 15 -5.53 -45.74 -16.23
C CYS A 15 -5.78 -45.52 -14.73
N PHE A 16 -6.19 -46.55 -13.98
CA PHE A 16 -6.42 -46.47 -12.54
C PHE A 16 -5.13 -46.25 -11.74
N ILE A 17 -4.01 -46.88 -12.15
CA ILE A 17 -2.69 -46.66 -11.55
C ILE A 17 -2.20 -45.23 -11.85
N LYS A 18 -2.34 -44.73 -13.09
CA LYS A 18 -2.04 -43.35 -13.44
C LYS A 18 -2.90 -42.35 -12.67
N LEU A 19 -4.20 -42.62 -12.52
CA LEU A 19 -5.13 -41.75 -11.79
C LEU A 19 -4.82 -41.75 -10.28
N SER A 20 -4.48 -42.90 -9.69
CA SER A 20 -4.06 -43.00 -8.28
C SER A 20 -2.73 -42.27 -8.01
N ALA A 21 -1.77 -42.39 -8.93
CA ALA A 21 -0.53 -41.64 -8.88
C ALA A 21 -0.76 -40.13 -9.05
N TYR A 22 -1.63 -39.71 -9.97
CA TYR A 22 -2.01 -38.31 -10.17
C TYR A 22 -2.75 -37.73 -8.97
N VAL A 23 -3.64 -38.49 -8.34
CA VAL A 23 -4.37 -38.07 -7.12
C VAL A 23 -3.43 -37.98 -5.92
N LYS A 24 -2.47 -38.90 -5.76
CA LYS A 24 -1.42 -38.78 -4.73
C LYS A 24 -0.48 -37.61 -5.00
N TYR A 25 -0.05 -37.41 -6.25
CA TYR A 25 0.75 -36.23 -6.63
C TYR A 25 -0.04 -34.95 -6.37
N PHE A 26 -1.27 -34.84 -6.84
CA PHE A 26 -2.13 -33.68 -6.61
C PHE A 26 -2.38 -33.45 -5.11
N SER A 27 -2.61 -34.49 -4.32
CA SER A 27 -2.78 -34.37 -2.86
C SER A 27 -1.50 -33.93 -2.15
N ILE A 28 -0.32 -34.40 -2.56
CA ILE A 28 0.98 -34.00 -1.98
C ILE A 28 1.33 -32.57 -2.40
N TYR A 29 1.11 -32.21 -3.67
CA TYR A 29 1.33 -30.85 -4.17
C TYR A 29 0.34 -29.85 -3.58
N SER A 30 -0.95 -30.19 -3.44
CA SER A 30 -1.93 -29.37 -2.72
C SER A 30 -1.56 -29.22 -1.25
N CYS A 31 -1.07 -30.27 -0.59
CA CYS A 31 -0.61 -30.18 0.79
C CYS A 31 0.65 -29.32 0.94
N PHE A 32 1.60 -29.41 0.00
CA PHE A 32 2.83 -28.61 -0.02
C PHE A 32 2.54 -27.13 -0.36
N HIS A 33 1.63 -26.88 -1.29
CA HIS A 33 1.19 -25.54 -1.66
C HIS A 33 0.37 -24.89 -0.53
N PHE A 34 -0.43 -25.67 0.19
CA PHE A 34 -1.16 -25.22 1.37
C PHE A 34 -0.21 -24.88 2.53
N PHE A 35 0.78 -25.72 2.79
CA PHE A 35 1.81 -25.45 3.81
C PHE A 35 2.68 -24.24 3.44
N SER A 36 3.03 -24.09 2.16
CA SER A 36 3.75 -22.94 1.63
C SER A 36 2.94 -21.64 1.76
N LEU A 37 1.64 -21.69 1.47
CA LEU A 37 0.73 -20.56 1.63
C LEU A 37 0.59 -20.16 3.10
N ILE A 38 0.40 -21.13 4.01
CA ILE A 38 0.35 -20.86 5.46
C ILE A 38 1.64 -20.21 5.95
N TYR A 39 2.80 -20.71 5.51
CA TYR A 39 4.09 -20.14 5.88
C TYR A 39 4.25 -18.71 5.36
N LEU A 40 3.79 -18.45 4.14
CA LEU A 40 3.81 -17.12 3.53
C LEU A 40 2.94 -16.14 4.33
N VAL A 41 1.72 -16.56 4.66
CA VAL A 41 0.77 -15.78 5.45
C VAL A 41 1.35 -15.52 6.85
N ALA A 42 1.91 -16.55 7.51
CA ALA A 42 2.56 -16.40 8.81
C ALA A 42 3.75 -15.42 8.76
N MET A 43 4.56 -15.46 7.70
CA MET A 43 5.65 -14.52 7.47
C MET A 43 5.15 -13.07 7.35
N ILE A 44 4.10 -12.85 6.55
CA ILE A 44 3.48 -11.54 6.37
C ILE A 44 2.96 -11.01 7.72
N PHE A 45 2.19 -11.81 8.47
CA PHE A 45 1.69 -11.40 9.77
C PHE A 45 2.81 -11.16 10.80
N THR A 46 3.87 -11.96 10.78
CA THR A 46 5.04 -11.77 11.66
C THR A 46 5.74 -10.44 11.36
N ALA A 47 5.97 -10.13 10.09
CA ALA A 47 6.57 -8.87 9.68
C ALA A 47 5.66 -7.67 10.03
N ALA A 48 4.34 -7.80 9.85
CA ALA A 48 3.37 -6.77 10.22
C ALA A 48 3.33 -6.54 11.74
N TYR A 49 3.38 -7.61 12.52
CA TYR A 49 3.40 -7.54 13.98
C TYR A 49 4.68 -6.86 14.50
N ARG A 50 5.85 -7.22 13.96
CA ARG A 50 7.12 -6.54 14.30
C ARG A 50 7.07 -5.05 13.97
N ALA A 51 6.53 -4.69 12.80
CA ALA A 51 6.34 -3.29 12.41
C ALA A 51 5.39 -2.55 13.37
N LEU A 52 4.29 -3.18 13.79
CA LEU A 52 3.34 -2.61 14.74
C LEU A 52 3.97 -2.37 16.11
N GLN A 53 4.76 -3.33 16.61
CA GLN A 53 5.52 -3.15 17.86
C GLN A 53 6.49 -1.98 17.74
N ARG A 54 7.13 -1.79 16.57
CA ARG A 54 8.05 -0.67 16.34
C ARG A 54 7.38 0.69 16.41
N LEU A 55 6.15 0.84 15.92
CA LEU A 55 5.36 2.08 16.08
C LEU A 55 5.18 2.51 17.54
N LEU A 56 5.28 1.57 18.49
CA LEU A 56 5.11 1.84 19.92
C LEU A 56 6.41 2.21 20.63
N THR A 57 7.57 2.10 19.97
CA THR A 57 8.87 2.42 20.58
C THR A 57 9.09 3.94 20.66
N PRO A 58 9.81 4.45 21.67
CA PRO A 58 9.95 5.89 21.90
C PRO A 58 10.63 6.63 20.74
N GLN A 59 11.61 5.99 20.09
CA GLN A 59 12.31 6.58 18.95
C GLN A 59 11.38 6.73 17.74
N TYR A 60 10.64 5.68 17.38
CA TYR A 60 9.69 5.70 16.26
C TYR A 60 8.51 6.64 16.52
N ARG A 61 8.01 6.69 17.75
CA ARG A 61 6.96 7.65 18.14
C ARG A 61 7.39 9.09 17.93
N THR A 62 8.62 9.43 18.30
CA THR A 62 9.15 10.79 18.08
C THR A 62 9.19 11.12 16.58
N MET A 63 9.52 10.13 15.75
CA MET A 63 9.52 10.28 14.30
C MET A 63 8.10 10.44 13.71
N ILE A 64 7.14 9.64 14.18
CA ILE A 64 5.72 9.77 13.82
C ILE A 64 5.20 11.16 14.22
N LEU A 65 5.51 11.63 15.43
CA LEU A 65 5.09 12.95 15.90
C LEU A 65 5.71 14.08 15.08
N LYS A 66 6.97 13.96 14.65
CA LYS A 66 7.60 14.90 13.73
C LYS A 66 6.90 14.91 12.37
N ALA A 67 6.68 13.74 11.78
CA ALA A 67 5.98 13.62 10.50
C ALA A 67 4.55 14.17 10.58
N LEU A 68 3.84 13.89 11.68
CA LEU A 68 2.50 14.40 11.96
C LEU A 68 2.51 15.93 12.11
N GLY A 69 3.43 16.48 12.91
CA GLY A 69 3.55 17.93 13.11
C GLY A 69 3.84 18.66 11.81
N ILE A 70 4.73 18.13 10.96
CA ILE A 70 5.02 18.66 9.63
C ILE A 70 3.79 18.57 8.73
N THR A 71 3.08 17.44 8.75
CA THR A 71 1.85 17.25 7.95
C THR A 71 0.79 18.27 8.33
N VAL A 72 0.52 18.44 9.63
CA VAL A 72 -0.45 19.44 10.12
C VAL A 72 -0.01 20.85 9.73
N PHE A 73 1.27 21.18 9.89
CA PHE A 73 1.81 22.49 9.50
C PHE A 73 1.61 22.77 8.00
N VAL A 74 1.96 21.80 7.13
CA VAL A 74 1.76 21.92 5.68
C VAL A 74 0.29 22.03 5.32
N LEU A 75 -0.59 21.27 5.97
CA LEU A 75 -2.04 21.35 5.75
C LEU A 75 -2.63 22.71 6.16
N ILE A 76 -2.14 23.32 7.24
CA ILE A 76 -2.55 24.68 7.65
C ILE A 76 -2.11 25.70 6.61
N ILE A 77 -0.86 25.65 6.16
CA ILE A 77 -0.36 26.55 5.10
C ILE A 77 -1.18 26.37 3.83
N LEU A 78 -1.41 25.12 3.42
CA LEU A 78 -2.19 24.78 2.24
C LEU A 78 -3.62 25.29 2.35
N TRP A 79 -4.27 25.12 3.51
CA TRP A 79 -5.60 25.66 3.78
C TRP A 79 -5.62 27.18 3.58
N LEU A 80 -4.69 27.90 4.20
CA LEU A 80 -4.61 29.36 4.08
C LEU A 80 -4.38 29.79 2.62
N CYS A 81 -3.50 29.10 1.89
CA CYS A 81 -3.24 29.37 0.48
C CYS A 81 -4.47 29.11 -0.40
N VAL A 82 -5.11 27.95 -0.27
CA VAL A 82 -6.30 27.59 -1.06
C VAL A 82 -7.47 28.51 -0.72
N HIS A 83 -7.69 28.80 0.55
CA HIS A 83 -8.71 29.75 1.01
C HIS A 83 -8.45 31.16 0.45
N GLN A 84 -7.21 31.65 0.53
CA GLN A 84 -6.85 32.95 -0.03
C GLN A 84 -7.05 32.99 -1.55
N LEU A 85 -6.66 31.95 -2.28
CA LEU A 85 -6.89 31.84 -3.72
C LEU A 85 -8.40 31.83 -4.03
N PHE A 86 -9.18 31.08 -3.26
CA PHE A 86 -10.62 31.01 -3.41
C PHE A 86 -11.28 32.38 -3.22
N VAL A 87 -10.96 33.09 -2.14
CA VAL A 87 -11.51 34.43 -1.85
C VAL A 87 -11.01 35.48 -2.84
N SER A 88 -9.77 35.39 -3.31
CA SER A 88 -9.19 36.43 -4.19
C SER A 88 -9.60 36.29 -5.65
N TYR A 89 -9.75 35.06 -6.16
CA TYR A 89 -9.98 34.81 -7.59
C TYR A 89 -11.36 34.20 -7.87
N PHE A 90 -11.80 33.28 -7.02
CA PHE A 90 -13.02 32.51 -7.26
C PHE A 90 -14.27 33.26 -6.77
N TRP A 91 -14.19 33.87 -5.59
CA TRP A 91 -15.29 34.62 -4.99
C TRP A 91 -15.74 35.83 -5.83
N PRO A 92 -14.86 36.68 -6.39
CA PRO A 92 -15.29 37.79 -7.23
C PRO A 92 -15.98 37.33 -8.51
N TRP A 93 -15.53 36.22 -9.09
CA TRP A 93 -16.17 35.60 -10.25
C TRP A 93 -17.58 35.13 -9.91
N ILE A 94 -17.77 34.45 -8.77
CA ILE A 94 -19.10 34.05 -8.28
C ILE A 94 -19.98 35.27 -8.04
N ALA A 95 -19.48 36.29 -7.34
CA ALA A 95 -20.22 37.51 -7.04
C ALA A 95 -20.67 38.27 -8.30
N TYR A 96 -19.91 38.16 -9.39
CA TYR A 96 -20.28 38.72 -10.69
C TYR A 96 -21.48 38.00 -11.34
N PHE A 97 -21.53 36.66 -11.29
CA PHE A 97 -22.66 35.88 -11.83
C PHE A 97 -23.91 35.90 -10.94
N PHE A 98 -23.73 36.18 -9.64
CA PHE A 98 -24.81 36.27 -8.67
C PHE A 98 -24.79 37.64 -7.98
N PRO A 99 -25.16 38.73 -8.70
CA PRO A 99 -25.33 40.05 -8.09
C PRO A 99 -26.42 39.99 -7.02
N SER A 100 -26.37 40.93 -6.07
CA SER A 100 -27.21 40.97 -4.85
C SER A 100 -28.59 40.33 -5.03
N LEU A 101 -28.77 39.15 -4.44
CA LEU A 101 -30.02 38.41 -4.50
C LEU A 101 -31.14 39.24 -3.85
N PRO A 102 -32.35 39.28 -4.44
CA PRO A 102 -33.52 39.85 -3.78
C PRO A 102 -33.74 39.23 -2.39
N SER A 103 -34.37 39.97 -1.47
CA SER A 103 -34.58 39.51 -0.08
C SER A 103 -35.34 38.17 0.01
N TRP A 104 -36.28 37.92 -0.90
CA TRP A 104 -36.98 36.63 -1.00
C TRP A 104 -36.07 35.50 -1.46
N ALA A 105 -35.00 35.76 -2.20
CA ALA A 105 -34.06 34.77 -2.71
C ALA A 105 -32.87 34.51 -1.77
N GLY A 106 -32.91 35.02 -0.52
CA GLY A 106 -31.83 34.89 0.46
C GLY A 106 -31.44 33.43 0.77
N TRP A 107 -32.37 32.49 0.64
CA TRP A 107 -32.09 31.05 0.80
C TRP A 107 -31.11 30.51 -0.26
N LEU A 108 -31.07 31.09 -1.47
CA LEU A 108 -30.11 30.70 -2.51
C LEU A 108 -28.68 31.12 -2.15
N GLY A 109 -28.53 32.29 -1.53
CA GLY A 109 -27.24 32.76 -1.02
C GLY A 109 -26.72 31.86 0.09
N LEU A 110 -27.59 31.46 1.02
CA LEU A 110 -27.26 30.49 2.07
C LEU A 110 -26.88 29.12 1.49
N GLY A 111 -27.62 28.62 0.50
CA GLY A 111 -27.31 27.37 -0.19
C GLY A 111 -25.95 27.40 -0.88
N MET A 112 -25.63 28.48 -1.60
CA MET A 112 -24.32 28.66 -2.23
C MET A 112 -23.19 28.67 -1.20
N LEU A 113 -23.34 29.42 -0.11
CA LEU A 113 -22.36 29.44 0.98
C LEU A 113 -22.09 28.02 1.52
N ILE A 114 -23.13 27.24 1.77
CA ILE A 114 -22.98 25.85 2.24
C ILE A 114 -22.25 25.00 1.20
N ILE A 115 -22.66 25.05 -0.07
CA ILE A 115 -22.06 24.24 -1.14
C ILE A 115 -20.57 24.57 -1.32
N PHE A 116 -20.20 25.85 -1.34
CA PHE A 116 -18.79 26.25 -1.51
C PHE A 116 -17.94 25.89 -0.30
N ASN A 117 -18.44 26.10 0.92
CA ASN A 117 -17.71 25.71 2.13
C ASN A 117 -17.56 24.18 2.22
N LEU A 118 -18.61 23.43 1.88
CA LEU A 118 -18.55 21.97 1.85
C LEU A 118 -17.60 21.49 0.75
N GLY A 119 -17.63 22.11 -0.44
CA GLY A 119 -16.71 21.80 -1.53
C GLY A 119 -15.25 22.05 -1.15
N LEU A 120 -14.96 23.16 -0.46
CA LEU A 120 -13.63 23.47 0.06
C LEU A 120 -13.20 22.48 1.14
N ALA A 121 -14.10 22.09 2.06
CA ALA A 121 -13.82 21.09 3.08
C ALA A 121 -13.55 19.71 2.46
N LEU A 122 -14.32 19.30 1.45
CA LEU A 122 -14.11 18.05 0.72
C LEU A 122 -12.79 18.05 -0.05
N LEU A 123 -12.44 19.17 -0.70
CA LEU A 123 -11.14 19.34 -1.36
C LEU A 123 -10.00 19.15 -0.36
N MET A 124 -10.09 19.77 0.82
CA MET A 124 -9.08 19.60 1.86
C MET A 124 -9.01 18.16 2.37
N ALA A 125 -10.15 17.54 2.65
CA ALA A 125 -10.21 16.16 3.09
C ALA A 125 -9.55 15.21 2.07
N PHE A 126 -9.78 15.45 0.77
CA PHE A 126 -9.12 14.74 -0.32
C PHE A 126 -7.60 14.97 -0.34
N LEU A 127 -7.13 16.18 -0.05
CA LEU A 127 -5.71 16.53 -0.03
C LEU A 127 -4.94 16.00 1.19
N ILE A 128 -5.62 15.62 2.28
CA ILE A 128 -4.96 15.03 3.47
C ILE A 128 -4.13 13.80 3.07
N ALA A 129 -4.71 12.88 2.29
CA ALA A 129 -4.05 11.64 1.91
C ALA A 129 -2.75 11.85 1.08
N PRO A 130 -2.74 12.61 -0.03
CA PRO A 130 -1.52 12.84 -0.80
C PRO A 130 -0.47 13.64 -0.03
N ILE A 131 -0.85 14.62 0.79
CA ILE A 131 0.09 15.38 1.62
C ILE A 131 0.75 14.49 2.68
N THR A 132 -0.05 13.66 3.36
CA THR A 132 0.45 12.69 4.33
C THR A 132 1.42 11.70 3.68
N ALA A 133 1.09 11.20 2.49
CA ALA A 133 1.95 10.28 1.76
C ALA A 133 3.26 10.95 1.29
N MET A 134 3.20 12.22 0.87
CA MET A 134 4.37 13.02 0.49
C MET A 134 5.33 13.21 1.65
N ILE A 135 4.81 13.64 2.81
CA ILE A 135 5.61 13.84 4.02
C ILE A 135 6.16 12.51 4.50
N GLY A 136 5.30 11.49 4.59
CA GLY A 136 5.70 10.13 4.94
C GLY A 136 6.83 9.59 4.07
N GLY A 137 6.80 9.88 2.76
CA GLY A 137 7.84 9.58 1.78
C GLY A 137 9.25 9.99 2.20
N PHE A 138 9.40 11.17 2.81
CA PHE A 138 10.70 11.66 3.29
C PHE A 138 11.22 10.88 4.51
N PHE A 139 10.31 10.29 5.28
CA PHE A 139 10.62 9.59 6.53
C PHE A 139 10.83 8.08 6.31
N ILE A 140 10.52 7.52 5.13
CA ILE A 140 10.65 6.08 4.87
C ILE A 140 12.10 5.59 5.01
N ASP A 141 13.08 6.35 4.52
CA ASP A 141 14.49 5.93 4.53
C ASP A 141 15.06 5.83 5.95
N SER A 142 14.86 6.88 6.75
CA SER A 142 15.27 6.90 8.16
C SER A 142 14.51 5.85 8.98
N ALA A 143 13.27 5.53 8.61
CA ALA A 143 12.41 4.56 9.28
C ALA A 143 12.94 3.14 9.06
N ALA A 144 13.42 2.85 7.85
CA ALA A 144 14.09 1.60 7.51
C ALA A 144 15.46 1.49 8.19
N GLU A 145 16.25 2.58 8.20
CA GLU A 145 17.58 2.60 8.82
C GLU A 145 17.55 2.26 10.32
N ILE A 146 16.57 2.78 11.07
CA ILE A 146 16.40 2.45 12.50
C ILE A 146 16.18 0.93 12.68
N ILE A 147 15.32 0.34 11.84
CA ILE A 147 15.01 -1.09 11.90
C ILE A 147 16.22 -1.94 11.53
N GLU A 148 16.97 -1.54 10.52
CA GLU A 148 18.19 -2.25 10.13
C GLU A 148 19.23 -2.27 11.24
N LYS A 149 19.42 -1.14 11.94
CA LYS A 149 20.36 -1.03 13.06
C LYS A 149 19.92 -1.81 14.30
N GLU A 150 18.64 -1.75 14.65
CA GLU A 150 18.14 -2.30 15.92
C GLU A 150 17.67 -3.75 15.80
N ASP A 151 16.96 -4.10 14.72
CA ASP A 151 16.37 -5.44 14.56
C ASP A 151 17.28 -6.41 13.80
N TYR A 152 18.24 -5.90 13.01
CA TYR A 152 19.15 -6.73 12.21
C TYR A 152 20.63 -6.30 12.36
N PRO A 153 21.18 -6.23 13.59
CA PRO A 153 22.53 -5.72 13.83
C PRO A 153 23.65 -6.55 13.18
N ASN A 154 23.38 -7.82 12.85
CA ASN A 154 24.34 -8.73 12.23
C ASN A 154 24.28 -8.76 10.69
N GLU A 155 23.40 -7.96 10.09
CA GLU A 155 23.25 -7.86 8.64
C GLU A 155 23.82 -6.53 8.13
N PRO A 156 24.26 -6.46 6.86
CA PRO A 156 24.67 -5.18 6.28
C PRO A 156 23.50 -4.19 6.34
N ILE A 157 23.81 -2.95 6.73
CA ILE A 157 22.88 -1.82 6.68
C ILE A 157 22.74 -1.43 5.20
N GLY A 158 21.51 -1.18 4.77
CA GLY A 158 21.25 -0.78 3.39
C GLY A 158 21.79 0.62 3.07
N HIS A 159 22.05 0.88 1.81
CA HIS A 159 22.49 2.20 1.36
C HIS A 159 21.34 3.21 1.53
N SER A 160 21.64 4.37 2.13
CA SER A 160 20.69 5.47 2.20
C SER A 160 20.36 5.95 0.79
N LEU A 161 19.07 6.17 0.54
CA LEU A 161 18.64 6.68 -0.74
C LEU A 161 19.02 8.16 -0.84
N LEU A 162 19.66 8.57 -1.94
CA LEU A 162 19.96 9.99 -2.17
C LEU A 162 18.69 10.83 -2.05
N PHE A 163 18.81 12.01 -1.44
CA PHE A 163 17.70 12.96 -1.22
C PHE A 163 16.86 13.23 -2.49
N GLY A 164 17.49 13.25 -3.67
CA GLY A 164 16.78 13.40 -4.95
C GLY A 164 15.85 12.23 -5.28
N ARG A 165 16.19 11.00 -4.86
CA ARG A 165 15.32 9.82 -5.04
C ARG A 165 14.12 9.86 -4.10
N SER A 166 14.29 10.42 -2.89
CA SER A 166 13.19 10.67 -1.95
C SER A 166 12.16 11.66 -2.52
N LEU A 167 12.59 12.68 -3.27
CA LEU A 167 11.66 13.60 -3.96
C LEU A 167 10.84 12.90 -5.05
N ILE A 168 11.50 12.10 -5.90
CA ILE A 168 10.81 11.32 -6.95
C ILE A 168 9.81 10.35 -6.31
N LEU A 169 10.19 9.73 -5.20
CA LEU A 169 9.33 8.82 -4.45
C LEU A 169 8.12 9.54 -3.84
N SER A 170 8.32 10.67 -3.19
CA SER A 170 7.24 11.48 -2.65
C SER A 170 6.26 11.91 -3.75
N PHE A 171 6.77 12.28 -4.92
CA PHE A 171 5.93 12.62 -6.07
C PHE A 171 5.13 11.42 -6.58
N LYS A 172 5.76 10.24 -6.68
CA LYS A 172 5.04 8.99 -7.00
C LYS A 172 3.93 8.70 -6.00
N PHE A 173 4.17 8.85 -4.70
CA PHE A 173 3.16 8.65 -3.67
C PHE A 173 2.00 9.65 -3.76
N VAL A 174 2.28 10.91 -4.11
CA VAL A 174 1.24 11.92 -4.39
C VAL A 174 0.39 11.47 -5.58
N ILE A 175 1.00 11.07 -6.69
CA ILE A 175 0.26 10.56 -7.87
C ILE A 175 -0.56 9.34 -7.48
N LEU A 176 0.04 8.37 -6.79
CA LEU A 176 -0.61 7.15 -6.35
C LEU A 176 -1.84 7.43 -5.50
N SER A 177 -1.70 8.35 -4.56
CA SER A 177 -2.75 8.77 -3.66
C SER A 177 -3.85 9.54 -4.39
N LEU A 178 -3.49 10.43 -5.32
CA LEU A 178 -4.48 11.13 -6.16
C LEU A 178 -5.29 10.17 -7.03
N PHE A 179 -4.64 9.20 -7.67
CA PHE A 179 -5.32 8.17 -8.46
C PHE A 179 -6.19 7.28 -7.57
N GLY A 180 -5.66 6.78 -6.46
CA GLY A 180 -6.40 5.91 -5.53
C GLY A 180 -7.63 6.59 -4.93
N ASN A 181 -7.47 7.81 -4.41
CA ASN A 181 -8.58 8.59 -3.86
C ASN A 181 -9.56 9.05 -4.94
N GLY A 182 -9.07 9.40 -6.14
CA GLY A 182 -9.93 9.79 -7.26
C GLY A 182 -10.82 8.64 -7.73
N ILE A 183 -10.24 7.44 -7.84
CA ILE A 183 -10.99 6.20 -8.13
C ILE A 183 -12.01 5.93 -7.02
N ALA A 184 -11.63 6.06 -5.75
CA ALA A 184 -12.55 5.89 -4.62
C ALA A 184 -13.72 6.88 -4.64
N LEU A 185 -13.49 8.13 -5.06
CA LEU A 185 -14.55 9.14 -5.26
C LEU A 185 -15.49 8.75 -6.40
N LEU A 186 -14.98 8.25 -7.53
CA LEU A 186 -15.81 7.80 -8.66
C LEU A 186 -16.63 6.56 -8.30
N LEU A 187 -16.03 5.62 -7.57
CA LEU A 187 -16.68 4.39 -7.13
C LEU A 187 -17.62 4.58 -5.93
N PHE A 188 -17.61 5.75 -5.28
CA PHE A 188 -18.53 6.06 -4.19
C PHE A 188 -20.00 5.83 -4.58
N PHE A 189 -20.34 5.99 -5.86
CA PHE A 189 -21.69 5.79 -6.40
C PHE A 189 -22.09 4.32 -6.60
N VAL A 190 -21.16 3.36 -6.49
CA VAL A 190 -21.43 1.93 -6.70
C VAL A 190 -21.07 1.12 -5.45
N PRO A 191 -22.05 0.80 -4.58
CA PRO A 191 -21.80 0.09 -3.33
C PRO A 191 -21.25 -1.33 -3.60
N GLY A 192 -20.35 -1.80 -2.73
CA GLY A 192 -19.69 -3.11 -2.85
C GLY A 192 -18.46 -3.13 -3.75
N ILE A 193 -18.56 -2.60 -4.98
CA ILE A 193 -17.42 -2.55 -5.92
C ILE A 193 -16.33 -1.60 -5.39
N ASN A 194 -16.71 -0.49 -4.76
CA ASN A 194 -15.78 0.45 -4.17
C ASN A 194 -14.82 -0.20 -3.15
N LEU A 195 -15.35 -1.03 -2.24
CA LEU A 195 -14.53 -1.70 -1.23
C LEU A 195 -13.49 -2.63 -1.86
N ILE A 196 -13.92 -3.49 -2.79
CA ILE A 196 -13.02 -4.44 -3.45
C ILE A 196 -11.96 -3.67 -4.26
N ALA A 197 -12.38 -2.68 -5.05
CA ALA A 197 -11.47 -1.85 -5.82
C ALA A 197 -10.49 -1.10 -4.92
N PHE A 198 -10.94 -0.50 -3.82
CA PHE A 198 -10.10 0.21 -2.86
C PHE A 198 -8.99 -0.69 -2.32
N TYR A 199 -9.31 -1.89 -1.83
CA TYR A 199 -8.31 -2.81 -1.27
C TYR A 199 -7.38 -3.38 -2.33
N VAL A 200 -7.89 -3.78 -3.50
CA VAL A 200 -7.06 -4.34 -4.57
C VAL A 200 -6.12 -3.29 -5.14
N ILE A 201 -6.62 -2.09 -5.44
CA ILE A 201 -5.83 -1.00 -6.02
C ILE A 201 -4.79 -0.52 -5.02
N ASN A 202 -5.20 -0.13 -3.80
CA ASN A 202 -4.23 0.33 -2.80
C ASN A 202 -3.28 -0.81 -2.39
N GLY A 203 -3.77 -2.04 -2.27
CA GLY A 203 -2.92 -3.18 -1.91
C GLY A 203 -1.85 -3.46 -2.96
N TYR A 204 -2.22 -3.45 -4.24
CA TYR A 204 -1.26 -3.61 -5.33
C TYR A 204 -0.26 -2.45 -5.41
N LEU A 205 -0.77 -1.22 -5.38
CA LEU A 205 0.02 -0.02 -5.57
C LEU A 205 0.99 0.22 -4.39
N LEU A 206 0.47 0.22 -3.16
CA LEU A 206 1.28 0.44 -1.96
C LEU A 206 2.23 -0.75 -1.74
N GLY A 207 1.72 -1.97 -1.88
CA GLY A 207 2.54 -3.18 -1.75
C GLY A 207 3.79 -3.13 -2.64
N ARG A 208 3.57 -2.87 -3.93
CA ARG A 208 4.66 -2.78 -4.93
C ARG A 208 5.65 -1.67 -4.62
N GLU A 209 5.19 -0.44 -4.40
CA GLU A 209 6.09 0.71 -4.25
C GLU A 209 6.88 0.66 -2.93
N TYR A 210 6.24 0.35 -1.80
CA TYR A 210 6.95 0.24 -0.50
C TYR A 210 7.92 -0.93 -0.47
N PHE A 211 7.61 -2.05 -1.13
CA PHE A 211 8.53 -3.19 -1.20
C PHE A 211 9.77 -2.87 -2.05
N VAL A 212 9.58 -2.27 -3.22
CA VAL A 212 10.69 -1.86 -4.10
C VAL A 212 11.58 -0.86 -3.38
N PHE A 213 10.99 0.06 -2.61
CA PHE A 213 11.75 0.98 -1.78
C PHE A 213 12.66 0.26 -0.78
N ALA A 214 12.12 -0.71 -0.04
CA ALA A 214 12.91 -1.52 0.89
C ALA A 214 14.01 -2.30 0.17
N ALA A 215 13.72 -2.82 -1.03
CA ALA A 215 14.69 -3.56 -1.83
C ALA A 215 15.82 -2.69 -2.41
N TYR A 216 15.55 -1.44 -2.81
CA TYR A 216 16.56 -0.52 -3.33
C TYR A 216 17.70 -0.20 -2.36
N ARG A 217 17.48 -0.39 -1.06
CA ARG A 217 18.53 -0.23 -0.05
C ARG A 217 19.60 -1.31 -0.14
N PHE A 218 19.28 -2.47 -0.73
CA PHE A 218 20.17 -3.64 -0.79
C PHE A 218 20.51 -4.09 -2.21
N ARG A 219 19.75 -3.63 -3.20
CA ARG A 219 19.78 -4.14 -4.57
C ARG A 219 19.80 -3.01 -5.59
N SER A 220 20.39 -3.28 -6.74
CA SER A 220 20.25 -2.41 -7.90
C SER A 220 18.78 -2.28 -8.34
N GLU A 221 18.45 -1.25 -9.12
CA GLU A 221 17.07 -1.00 -9.54
C GLU A 221 16.45 -2.20 -10.28
N GLN A 222 17.24 -2.79 -11.19
CA GLN A 222 16.82 -3.96 -11.96
C GLN A 222 16.62 -5.19 -11.07
N GLU A 223 17.53 -5.44 -10.14
CA GLU A 223 17.44 -6.57 -9.20
C GLU A 223 16.25 -6.43 -8.25
N ALA A 224 15.97 -5.22 -7.75
CA ALA A 224 14.82 -4.98 -6.88
C ALA A 224 13.50 -5.29 -7.59
N HIS A 225 13.36 -4.90 -8.86
CA HIS A 225 12.19 -5.23 -9.67
C HIS A 225 12.09 -6.72 -10.00
N ALA A 226 13.20 -7.39 -10.31
CA ALA A 226 13.22 -8.84 -10.51
C ALA A 226 12.84 -9.60 -9.22
N PHE A 227 13.32 -9.13 -8.08
CA PHE A 227 13.00 -9.69 -6.77
C PHE A 227 11.50 -9.55 -6.44
N LEU A 228 10.91 -8.40 -6.75
CA LEU A 228 9.46 -8.18 -6.65
C LEU A 228 8.68 -9.12 -7.56
N HIS A 229 9.09 -9.27 -8.82
CA HIS A 229 8.41 -10.16 -9.78
C HIS A 229 8.37 -11.61 -9.29
N THR A 230 9.43 -12.04 -8.59
CA THR A 230 9.53 -13.39 -8.03
C THR A 230 8.59 -13.59 -6.83
N HIS A 231 8.30 -12.52 -6.07
CA HIS A 231 7.53 -12.58 -4.82
C HIS A 231 6.22 -11.78 -4.87
N TYR A 232 5.67 -11.56 -6.06
CA TYR A 232 4.55 -10.63 -6.27
C TYR A 232 3.32 -10.98 -5.42
N THR A 233 3.02 -12.27 -5.22
CA THR A 233 1.88 -12.73 -4.42
C THR A 233 2.04 -12.37 -2.94
N THR A 234 3.24 -12.56 -2.39
CA THR A 234 3.59 -12.18 -1.02
C THR A 234 3.51 -10.68 -0.82
N VAL A 235 4.07 -9.93 -1.76
CA VAL A 235 4.10 -8.47 -1.73
C VAL A 235 2.70 -7.90 -1.85
N PHE A 236 1.86 -8.48 -2.71
CA PHE A 236 0.45 -8.11 -2.82
C PHE A 236 -0.32 -8.42 -1.54
N GLY A 237 -0.14 -9.60 -0.93
CA GLY A 237 -0.77 -9.95 0.35
C GLY A 237 -0.36 -9.01 1.50
N ALA A 238 0.92 -8.62 1.56
CA ALA A 238 1.40 -7.60 2.47
C ALA A 238 0.78 -6.22 2.16
N GLY A 239 0.67 -5.88 0.88
CA GLY A 239 0.00 -4.67 0.41
C GLY A 239 -1.46 -4.58 0.87
N LEU A 240 -2.20 -5.69 0.85
CA LEU A 240 -3.58 -5.74 1.38
C LEU A 240 -3.65 -5.39 2.86
N LEU A 241 -2.68 -5.83 3.69
CA LEU A 241 -2.61 -5.43 5.09
C LEU A 241 -2.30 -3.93 5.25
N ILE A 242 -1.45 -3.37 4.38
CA ILE A 242 -1.21 -1.92 4.37
C ILE A 242 -2.49 -1.18 3.99
N ALA A 243 -3.24 -1.66 2.99
CA ALA A 243 -4.52 -1.06 2.60
C ALA A 243 -5.57 -1.12 3.73
N LEU A 244 -5.59 -2.21 4.52
CA LEU A 244 -6.40 -2.28 5.75
C LEU A 244 -5.97 -1.23 6.77
N PHE A 245 -4.67 -1.02 6.96
CA PHE A 245 -4.16 0.00 7.87
C PHE A 245 -4.52 1.43 7.41
N VAL A 246 -4.39 1.72 6.11
CA VAL A 246 -4.78 2.99 5.47
C VAL A 246 -6.28 3.28 5.62
N SER A 247 -7.12 2.24 5.55
CA SER A 247 -8.57 2.40 5.63
C SER A 247 -9.06 2.96 6.97
N ILE A 248 -8.22 2.92 8.02
CA ILE A 248 -8.50 3.49 9.33
C ILE A 248 -7.97 4.94 9.34
N PRO A 249 -8.84 5.98 9.38
CA PRO A 249 -8.43 7.37 9.17
C PRO A 249 -7.30 7.86 10.10
N ILE A 250 -7.35 7.46 11.38
CA ILE A 250 -6.34 7.83 12.38
C ILE A 250 -5.00 7.15 12.09
N LEU A 251 -5.02 5.90 11.64
CA LEU A 251 -3.82 5.12 11.32
C LEU A 251 -3.23 5.49 9.96
N ASN A 252 -4.02 6.08 9.05
CA ASN A 252 -3.54 6.56 7.75
C ASN A 252 -2.32 7.51 7.90
N LEU A 253 -2.33 8.36 8.93
CA LEU A 253 -1.24 9.28 9.25
C LEU A 253 0.09 8.58 9.60
N ALA A 254 0.02 7.39 10.20
CA ALA A 254 1.19 6.57 10.55
C ALA A 254 1.54 5.54 9.46
N THR A 255 0.71 5.41 8.42
CA THR A 255 0.86 4.38 7.39
C THR A 255 2.23 4.40 6.73
N PRO A 256 2.78 5.55 6.29
CA PRO A 256 4.04 5.52 5.55
C PRO A 256 5.19 4.91 6.36
N LEU A 257 5.24 5.19 7.66
CA LEU A 257 6.23 4.64 8.58
C LEU A 257 5.95 3.17 8.88
N PHE A 258 4.68 2.80 9.09
CA PHE A 258 4.29 1.39 9.25
C PHE A 258 4.67 0.56 8.02
N ALA A 259 4.33 1.03 6.82
CA ALA A 259 4.62 0.37 5.56
C ALA A 259 6.13 0.25 5.31
N ALA A 260 6.90 1.29 5.63
CA ALA A 260 8.36 1.26 5.60
C ALA A 260 8.91 0.12 6.46
N ALA A 261 8.48 0.08 7.72
CA ALA A 261 8.91 -0.94 8.68
C ALA A 261 8.54 -2.35 8.23
N PHE A 262 7.29 -2.51 7.85
CA PHE A 262 6.72 -3.78 7.46
C PHE A 262 7.40 -4.35 6.21
N MET A 263 7.59 -3.54 5.17
CA MET A 263 8.24 -3.99 3.94
C MET A 263 9.74 -4.23 4.12
N THR A 264 10.40 -3.50 5.04
CA THR A 264 11.80 -3.77 5.40
C THR A 264 11.94 -5.14 6.05
N HIS A 265 11.09 -5.46 7.04
CA HIS A 265 11.06 -6.80 7.64
C HIS A 265 10.74 -7.89 6.61
N LEU A 266 9.75 -7.66 5.75
CA LEU A 266 9.37 -8.62 4.73
C LEU A 266 10.51 -8.89 3.74
N HIS A 267 11.19 -7.84 3.27
CA HIS A 267 12.35 -7.96 2.40
C HIS A 267 13.48 -8.77 3.04
N LYS A 268 13.79 -8.51 4.32
CA LYS A 268 14.80 -9.24 5.09
C LYS A 268 14.45 -10.73 5.21
N MET A 269 13.20 -11.04 5.61
CA MET A 269 12.73 -12.42 5.74
C MET A 269 12.76 -13.19 4.41
N LEU A 270 12.37 -12.54 3.30
CA LEU A 270 12.43 -13.13 1.96
C LEU A 270 13.86 -13.34 1.48
N SER A 271 14.77 -12.40 1.75
CA SER A 271 16.18 -12.52 1.38
C SER A 271 16.86 -13.67 2.11
N LEU A 272 16.63 -13.81 3.42
CA LEU A 272 17.16 -14.93 4.21
C LEU A 272 16.68 -16.29 3.71
N LYS A 273 15.40 -16.40 3.33
CA LYS A 273 14.83 -17.63 2.78
C LYS A 273 15.54 -18.07 1.50
N ILE A 274 15.88 -17.14 0.61
CA ILE A 274 16.59 -17.46 -0.64
C ILE A 274 18.01 -17.92 -0.34
N THR A 275 18.74 -17.24 0.55
CA THR A 275 20.10 -17.63 0.93
C THR A 275 20.14 -19.06 1.47
N VAL A 276 19.20 -19.44 2.35
CA VAL A 276 19.10 -20.81 2.88
C VAL A 276 18.78 -21.82 1.77
N CYS A 277 17.92 -21.47 0.81
CA CYS A 277 17.59 -22.35 -0.30
C CYS A 277 18.78 -22.61 -1.24
N ILE A 278 19.66 -21.61 -1.41
CA ILE A 278 20.87 -21.72 -2.23
C ILE A 278 21.94 -22.53 -1.51
N THR A 279 22.16 -22.34 -0.21
CA THR A 279 23.19 -23.08 0.55
C THR A 279 22.86 -24.54 0.81
N GLN A 280 21.58 -24.94 0.66
CA GLN A 280 21.11 -26.32 0.83
C GLN A 280 21.07 -27.12 -0.48
N LYS A 281 21.45 -26.53 -1.62
CA LYS A 281 21.46 -27.17 -2.94
C LYS A 281 22.87 -27.46 -3.41
#